data_AF-A0A5D0NM16-F1
#
_entry.id   AF-A0A5D0NM16-F1
#
_cell.length_a   1.000
_cell.length_b   1.000
_cell.length_c   1.000
_cell.angle_alpha   90.00
_cell.angle_beta   90.00
_cell.angle_gamma   90.00
#
_symmetry.space_group_name_H-M   'P 1'
#
loop_
_entity.id
_entity.type
_entity.pdbx_description
1 polymer ?
#
loop_
_entity_poly.entity_id
_entity_poly.type
_entity_poly.pdbx_seq_one_letter_code
_entity_poly.pdbx_strand_id
1 'polypeptide(L)'
;MAVRQVDARSVEPIITWKGVNGDQRIWWTDYNSVNSTWNGPQVVPGANTSAGTALAFIGGAVYAAWKGVEGDERIWWNKLPLFSSTWTAPQVVPGANSSVGPSLTGRNGVPFLSWKGVNGDERIWWSRLDGESWRSPAVVPYASTSFRPALGSSYPD
;
A
#
# COMPACT_ATOMS: atom_id res chain seq x y z
N MET A 1 -18.40 22.20 4.42
CA MET A 1 -17.76 20.91 4.73
C MET A 1 -18.83 19.84 4.61
N ALA A 2 -18.82 19.04 3.56
CA ALA A 2 -19.80 17.96 3.40
C ALA A 2 -19.34 16.77 4.26
N VAL A 3 -20.17 16.37 5.21
CA VAL A 3 -19.97 15.17 6.03
C VAL A 3 -20.08 13.96 5.11
N ARG A 4 -19.07 13.08 5.15
CA ARG A 4 -19.02 11.82 4.41
C ARG A 4 -20.24 10.96 4.78
N GLN A 5 -21.18 10.80 3.86
CA GLN A 5 -22.25 9.82 4.02
C GLN A 5 -21.66 8.47 3.62
N VAL A 6 -21.13 7.74 4.60
CA VAL A 6 -20.66 6.37 4.42
C VAL A 6 -21.92 5.52 4.23
N ASP A 7 -22.15 4.98 3.04
CA ASP A 7 -23.07 3.85 2.93
C ASP A 7 -22.40 2.67 3.64
N ALA A 8 -22.87 2.37 4.85
CA ALA A 8 -22.24 1.43 5.78
C ALA A 8 -22.37 -0.05 5.34
N ARG A 9 -22.59 -0.34 4.05
CA ARG A 9 -22.94 -1.67 3.54
C ARG A 9 -22.17 -2.14 2.30
N SER A 10 -21.37 -1.29 1.66
CA SER A 10 -20.61 -1.67 0.46
C SER A 10 -19.11 -1.51 0.65
N VAL A 11 -18.36 -2.50 0.15
CA VAL A 11 -16.92 -2.35 -0.09
C VAL A 11 -16.79 -1.67 -1.45
N GLU A 12 -16.28 -0.45 -1.45
CA GLU A 12 -16.15 0.36 -2.66
C GLU A 12 -14.74 0.28 -3.23
N PRO A 13 -14.57 0.40 -4.56
CA PRO A 13 -13.28 0.64 -5.17
C PRO A 13 -12.56 1.82 -4.52
N ILE A 14 -11.28 1.63 -4.20
CA ILE A 14 -10.41 2.65 -3.61
C ILE A 14 -9.15 2.80 -4.47
N ILE A 15 -8.69 4.04 -4.64
CA ILE A 15 -7.46 4.36 -5.36
C ILE A 15 -6.52 5.12 -4.43
N THR A 16 -5.22 4.85 -4.52
CA THR A 16 -4.17 5.71 -4.00
C THR A 16 -3.21 6.11 -5.11
N TRP A 17 -2.66 7.31 -5.04
CA TRP A 17 -1.67 7.80 -5.99
C TRP A 17 -0.71 8.79 -5.36
N LYS A 18 0.48 8.91 -5.96
CA LYS A 18 1.42 9.99 -5.64
C LYS A 18 0.93 11.29 -6.28
N GLY A 19 1.09 12.41 -5.58
CA GLY A 19 0.90 13.74 -6.15
C GLY A 19 1.76 14.00 -7.40
N VAL A 20 1.42 15.07 -8.13
CA VAL A 20 2.13 15.54 -9.33
C VAL A 20 3.60 15.90 -9.03
N ASN A 21 4.37 16.27 -10.04
CA ASN A 21 5.76 16.70 -9.86
C ASN A 21 5.86 17.82 -8.80
N GLY A 22 6.77 17.65 -7.82
CA GLY A 22 6.90 18.52 -6.66
C GLY A 22 6.00 18.16 -5.46
N ASP A 23 5.00 17.29 -5.64
CA ASP A 23 4.16 16.77 -4.57
C ASP A 23 4.46 15.30 -4.32
N GLN A 24 5.06 15.01 -3.16
CA GLN A 24 5.35 13.64 -2.74
C GLN A 24 4.27 13.05 -1.82
N ARG A 25 3.18 13.76 -1.53
CA ARG A 25 2.09 13.21 -0.71
C ARG A 25 1.37 12.08 -1.44
N ILE A 26 0.87 11.13 -0.66
CA ILE A 26 -0.06 10.12 -1.15
C ILE A 26 -1.48 10.66 -1.01
N TRP A 27 -2.20 10.61 -2.11
CA TRP A 27 -3.60 10.94 -2.21
C TRP A 27 -4.43 9.66 -2.31
N TRP A 28 -5.69 9.75 -1.91
CA TRP A 28 -6.66 8.66 -2.03
C TRP A 28 -8.07 9.18 -2.31
N THR A 29 -8.90 8.31 -2.88
CA THR A 29 -10.35 8.49 -3.02
C THR A 29 -11.02 7.13 -3.08
N ASP A 30 -12.30 7.09 -2.77
CA ASP A 30 -13.20 5.95 -2.91
C ASP A 30 -14.34 6.26 -3.89
N TYR A 31 -14.82 5.21 -4.54
CA TYR A 31 -15.99 5.26 -5.39
C TYR A 31 -17.26 5.34 -4.53
N ASN A 32 -18.24 6.09 -4.99
CA ASN A 32 -19.55 6.18 -4.37
C ASN A 32 -20.56 5.52 -5.32
N SER A 33 -20.96 4.29 -4.98
CA SER A 33 -21.92 3.53 -5.79
C SER A 33 -23.35 4.10 -5.75
N VAL A 34 -23.70 4.91 -4.75
CA VAL A 34 -25.04 5.51 -4.62
C VAL A 34 -25.30 6.53 -5.74
N ASN A 35 -24.28 7.29 -6.13
CA ASN A 35 -24.38 8.32 -7.17
C ASN A 35 -23.47 8.02 -8.38
N SER A 36 -22.90 6.82 -8.44
CA SER A 36 -22.02 6.32 -9.50
C SER A 36 -20.84 7.26 -9.82
N THR A 37 -20.27 7.93 -8.82
CA THR A 37 -19.16 8.89 -9.00
C THR A 37 -17.99 8.64 -8.06
N TRP A 38 -16.84 9.28 -8.31
CA TRP A 38 -15.72 9.30 -7.37
C TRP A 38 -15.88 10.43 -6.36
N ASN A 39 -15.54 10.17 -5.10
CA ASN A 39 -15.43 11.22 -4.10
C ASN A 39 -14.23 12.15 -4.39
N GLY A 40 -14.25 13.33 -3.76
CA GLY A 40 -13.15 14.29 -3.88
C GLY A 40 -11.83 13.74 -3.31
N PRO A 41 -10.68 13.98 -3.95
CA PRO A 41 -9.38 13.54 -3.45
C PRO A 41 -9.05 14.02 -2.04
N GLN A 42 -8.44 13.13 -1.25
CA GLN A 42 -7.95 13.42 0.10
C GLN A 42 -6.50 12.99 0.23
N VAL A 43 -5.72 13.67 1.09
CA VAL A 43 -4.38 13.20 1.44
C VAL A 43 -4.46 12.05 2.45
N VAL A 44 -3.60 11.06 2.32
CA VAL A 44 -3.34 10.08 3.38
C VAL A 44 -2.41 10.75 4.40
N PRO A 45 -2.85 11.02 5.65
CA PRO A 45 -2.06 11.80 6.59
C PRO A 45 -0.69 11.16 6.89
N GLY A 46 0.38 11.95 6.77
CA GLY A 46 1.76 11.54 7.04
C GLY A 46 2.39 10.62 5.98
N ALA A 47 1.65 10.23 4.94
CA ALA A 47 2.14 9.32 3.91
C ALA A 47 2.71 10.08 2.70
N ASN A 48 3.98 9.83 2.39
CA ASN A 48 4.68 10.45 1.28
C ASN A 48 5.56 9.42 0.56
N THR A 49 5.66 9.54 -0.77
CA THR A 49 6.33 8.59 -1.65
C THR A 49 6.99 9.30 -2.83
N SER A 50 8.14 8.77 -3.25
CA SER A 50 8.78 9.10 -4.53
C SER A 50 8.36 8.19 -5.68
N ALA A 51 7.61 7.11 -5.39
CA ALA A 51 7.21 6.08 -6.35
C ALA A 51 5.70 5.76 -6.28
N GLY A 52 5.25 4.78 -7.05
CA GLY A 52 3.87 4.27 -6.98
C GLY A 52 3.56 3.56 -5.66
N THR A 53 2.28 3.56 -5.28
CA THR A 53 1.74 2.88 -4.10
C THR A 53 1.24 1.48 -4.43
N ALA A 54 1.00 0.68 -3.39
CA ALA A 54 0.29 -0.60 -3.46
C ALA A 54 -0.87 -0.62 -2.46
N LEU A 55 -1.96 -1.31 -2.82
CA LEU A 55 -3.18 -1.43 -2.03
C LEU A 55 -3.73 -2.86 -2.08
N ALA A 56 -4.32 -3.32 -0.98
CA ALA A 56 -5.13 -4.54 -0.95
C ALA A 56 -6.14 -4.49 0.19
N PHE A 57 -7.36 -4.99 -0.04
CA PHE A 57 -8.32 -5.23 1.04
C PHE A 57 -8.05 -6.61 1.66
N ILE A 58 -7.74 -6.62 2.95
CA ILE A 58 -7.27 -7.81 3.68
C ILE A 58 -7.90 -7.80 5.07
N GLY A 59 -8.65 -8.86 5.41
CA GLY A 59 -9.12 -9.08 6.79
C GLY A 59 -9.90 -7.90 7.41
N GLY A 60 -10.71 -7.18 6.63
CA GLY A 60 -11.51 -6.06 7.12
C GLY A 60 -10.78 -4.72 7.20
N ALA A 61 -9.68 -4.54 6.46
CA ALA A 61 -9.06 -3.24 6.26
C ALA A 61 -8.43 -3.14 4.87
N VAL A 62 -8.33 -1.92 4.35
CA VAL A 62 -7.46 -1.64 3.19
C VAL A 62 -6.06 -1.38 3.72
N TYR A 63 -5.10 -2.20 3.32
CA TYR A 63 -3.68 -1.96 3.59
C TYR A 63 -3.08 -1.19 2.43
N ALA A 64 -2.27 -0.19 2.74
CA ALA A 64 -1.46 0.54 1.77
C ALA A 64 0.02 0.38 2.09
N ALA A 65 0.86 0.29 1.05
CA ALA A 65 2.31 0.27 1.19
C ALA A 65 2.99 1.10 0.10
N TRP A 66 4.11 1.72 0.44
CA TRP A 66 4.85 2.61 -0.46
C TRP A 66 6.33 2.67 -0.09
N LYS A 67 7.17 3.07 -1.05
CA LYS A 67 8.54 3.50 -0.78
C LYS A 67 8.53 4.94 -0.29
N GLY A 68 9.45 5.30 0.59
CA GLY A 68 9.61 6.67 1.07
C GLY A 68 9.82 7.73 -0.02
N VAL A 69 9.97 8.97 0.45
CA VAL A 69 10.32 10.15 -0.34
C VAL A 69 11.66 9.99 -1.06
N GLU A 70 12.01 10.95 -1.92
CA GLU A 70 13.34 10.95 -2.56
C GLU A 70 14.44 10.93 -1.48
N GLY A 71 15.41 10.01 -1.64
CA GLY A 71 16.45 9.75 -0.64
C GLY A 71 16.05 8.80 0.50
N ASP A 72 14.77 8.43 0.63
CA ASP A 72 14.30 7.40 1.57
C ASP A 72 13.98 6.09 0.86
N GLU A 73 14.78 5.06 1.11
CA GLU A 73 14.59 3.73 0.53
C GLU A 73 13.69 2.82 1.34
N ARG A 74 13.28 3.21 2.55
CA ARG A 74 12.45 2.36 3.40
C ARG A 74 11.06 2.16 2.78
N ILE A 75 10.51 0.97 3.02
CA ILE A 75 9.10 0.70 2.76
C ILE A 75 8.27 1.09 3.99
N TRP A 76 7.20 1.80 3.74
CA TRP A 76 6.22 2.27 4.71
C TRP A 76 4.87 1.61 4.44
N TRP A 77 4.03 1.52 5.47
CA TRP A 77 2.69 1.00 5.37
C TRP A 77 1.74 1.64 6.38
N ASN A 78 0.44 1.57 6.11
CA ASN A 78 -0.64 1.82 7.05
C ASN A 78 -1.91 1.06 6.63
N LYS A 79 -2.98 1.18 7.43
CA LYS A 79 -4.27 0.58 7.12
C LYS A 79 -5.42 1.57 7.28
N LEU A 80 -6.45 1.44 6.45
CA LEU A 80 -7.75 2.07 6.59
C LEU A 80 -8.74 0.98 7.05
N PRO A 81 -9.15 0.96 8.33
CA PRO A 81 -10.12 -0.01 8.83
C PRO A 81 -11.43 0.05 8.04
N LEU A 82 -12.11 -1.09 7.88
CA LEU A 82 -13.42 -1.14 7.23
C LEU A 82 -14.41 -0.19 7.92
N PHE A 83 -15.21 0.51 7.11
CA PHE A 83 -16.14 1.57 7.52
C PHE A 83 -15.49 2.80 8.18
N SER A 84 -14.16 2.89 8.21
CA SER A 84 -13.45 4.10 8.63
C SER A 84 -13.25 5.09 7.48
N SER A 85 -13.04 6.35 7.81
CA SER A 85 -12.48 7.39 6.91
C SER A 85 -11.09 7.83 7.34
N THR A 86 -10.51 7.16 8.33
CA THR A 86 -9.26 7.55 8.99
C THR A 86 -8.23 6.45 8.84
N TRP A 87 -7.15 6.78 8.15
CA TRP A 87 -5.96 5.96 8.04
C TRP A 87 -5.22 5.90 9.38
N THR A 88 -4.63 4.75 9.70
CA THR A 88 -3.68 4.65 10.81
C THR A 88 -2.41 5.43 10.49
N ALA A 89 -1.64 5.77 11.53
CA ALA A 89 -0.33 6.39 11.37
C ALA A 89 0.58 5.49 10.52
N PRO A 90 1.35 6.06 9.57
CA PRO A 90 2.37 5.32 8.84
C PRO A 90 3.42 4.68 9.74
N GLN A 91 3.81 3.46 9.39
CA GLN A 91 4.87 2.70 10.04
C GLN A 91 5.87 2.20 9.01
N VAL A 92 7.14 2.08 9.39
CA VAL A 92 8.15 1.42 8.55
C VAL A 92 8.00 -0.09 8.60
N VAL A 93 8.31 -0.77 7.51
CA VAL A 93 8.53 -2.21 7.46
C VAL A 93 10.01 -2.47 7.82
N PRO A 94 10.32 -3.07 8.99
CA PRO A 94 11.71 -3.23 9.42
C PRO A 94 12.56 -4.01 8.41
N GLY A 95 13.72 -3.45 8.05
CA GLY A 95 14.68 -4.08 7.13
C GLY A 95 14.28 -4.07 5.65
N ALA A 96 13.10 -3.54 5.29
CA ALA A 96 12.65 -3.49 3.91
C ALA A 96 13.04 -2.17 3.25
N ASN A 97 13.93 -2.24 2.26
CA ASN A 97 14.35 -1.10 1.44
C ASN A 97 14.20 -1.42 -0.04
N SER A 98 13.77 -0.43 -0.83
CA SER A 98 13.53 -0.55 -2.26
C SER A 98 13.88 0.74 -3.00
N SER A 99 14.35 0.61 -4.24
CA SER A 99 14.48 1.76 -5.15
C SER A 99 13.20 2.09 -5.93
N VAL A 100 12.19 1.22 -5.87
CA VAL A 100 10.87 1.40 -6.52
C VAL A 100 9.74 1.16 -5.51
N GLY A 101 8.48 1.33 -5.92
CA GLY A 101 7.34 0.99 -5.05
C GLY A 101 7.22 -0.53 -4.82
N PRO A 102 6.70 -0.97 -3.67
CA PRO A 102 6.40 -2.38 -3.42
C PRO A 102 5.11 -2.83 -4.12
N SER A 103 4.79 -4.11 -4.05
CA SER A 103 3.47 -4.69 -4.29
C SER A 103 2.96 -5.43 -3.07
N LEU A 104 1.64 -5.56 -2.97
CA LEU A 104 0.93 -5.99 -1.76
C LEU A 104 -0.23 -6.91 -2.14
N THR A 105 -0.43 -7.99 -1.39
CA THR A 105 -1.61 -8.86 -1.49
C THR A 105 -1.96 -9.48 -0.13
N GLY A 106 -3.13 -10.11 -0.04
CA GLY A 106 -3.57 -10.87 1.13
C GLY A 106 -3.51 -12.38 0.88
N ARG A 107 -3.27 -13.15 1.95
CA ARG A 107 -3.55 -14.59 1.99
C ARG A 107 -4.17 -14.95 3.34
N ASN A 108 -5.41 -15.41 3.35
CA ASN A 108 -6.17 -15.75 4.58
C ASN A 108 -6.14 -14.61 5.61
N GLY A 109 -6.35 -13.37 5.17
CA GLY A 109 -6.30 -12.20 6.05
C GLY A 109 -4.90 -11.76 6.48
N VAL A 110 -3.84 -12.39 5.97
CA VAL A 110 -2.45 -12.01 6.24
C VAL A 110 -1.87 -11.21 5.07
N PRO A 111 -1.40 -9.97 5.31
CA PRO A 111 -0.67 -9.19 4.31
C PRO A 111 0.69 -9.77 3.91
N PHE A 112 0.98 -9.74 2.61
CA PHE A 112 2.27 -10.08 2.00
C PHE A 112 2.75 -8.92 1.13
N LEU A 113 4.02 -8.55 1.27
CA LEU A 113 4.71 -7.58 0.43
C LEU A 113 5.73 -8.28 -0.45
N SER A 114 5.93 -7.76 -1.66
CA SER A 114 7.12 -8.02 -2.46
C SER A 114 7.69 -6.74 -3.04
N TRP A 115 9.01 -6.66 -3.20
CA TRP A 115 9.69 -5.47 -3.69
C TRP A 115 11.03 -5.81 -4.36
N LYS A 116 11.50 -4.91 -5.23
CA LYS A 116 12.89 -4.92 -5.71
C LYS A 116 13.80 -4.36 -4.62
N GLY A 117 15.03 -4.84 -4.50
CA GLY A 117 16.04 -4.21 -3.65
C GLY A 117 16.33 -2.73 -3.99
N VAL A 118 17.28 -2.15 -3.26
CA VAL A 118 17.78 -0.78 -3.48
C VAL A 118 18.53 -0.67 -4.81
N ASN A 119 19.00 0.53 -5.16
CA ASN A 119 19.80 0.71 -6.38
C ASN A 119 21.04 -0.21 -6.38
N GLY A 120 21.21 -0.99 -7.45
CA GLY A 120 22.26 -2.02 -7.56
C GLY A 120 21.87 -3.40 -7.01
N ASP A 121 20.74 -3.52 -6.30
CA ASP A 121 20.15 -4.80 -5.90
C ASP A 121 18.92 -5.11 -6.76
N GLU A 122 19.08 -6.06 -7.68
CA GLU A 122 18.03 -6.51 -8.59
C GLU A 122 17.22 -7.67 -8.01
N ARG A 123 17.53 -8.18 -6.81
CA ARG A 123 16.80 -9.29 -6.20
C ARG A 123 15.38 -8.87 -5.84
N ILE A 124 14.47 -9.83 -5.91
CA ILE A 124 13.12 -9.69 -5.37
C ILE A 124 13.13 -10.12 -3.92
N TRP A 125 12.63 -9.24 -3.06
CA TRP A 125 12.44 -9.46 -1.64
C TRP A 125 10.96 -9.61 -1.33
N TRP A 126 10.66 -10.29 -0.23
CA TRP A 126 9.31 -10.41 0.29
C TRP A 126 9.29 -10.48 1.82
N SER A 127 8.13 -10.17 2.39
CA SER A 127 7.83 -10.37 3.81
C SER A 127 6.32 -10.50 4.00
N ARG A 128 5.91 -11.02 5.15
CA ARG A 128 4.50 -11.09 5.58
C ARG A 128 4.33 -10.49 6.96
N LEU A 129 3.14 -9.97 7.22
CA LEU A 129 2.76 -9.50 8.55
C LEU A 129 2.47 -10.70 9.46
N ASP A 130 2.85 -10.60 10.72
CA ASP A 130 2.54 -11.57 11.76
C ASP A 130 2.10 -10.83 13.02
N GLY A 131 0.80 -10.91 13.33
CA GLY A 131 0.16 -9.99 14.25
C GLY A 131 0.25 -8.55 13.75
N GLU A 132 0.99 -7.71 14.48
CA GLU A 132 1.20 -6.30 14.13
C GLU A 132 2.66 -6.01 13.71
N SER A 133 3.46 -7.05 13.39
CA SER A 133 4.87 -6.89 13.00
C SER A 133 5.22 -7.66 11.75
N TRP A 134 5.98 -7.01 10.86
CA TRP A 134 6.50 -7.68 9.67
C TRP A 134 7.64 -8.63 10.04
N ARG A 135 7.62 -9.84 9.46
CA ARG A 135 8.74 -10.77 9.57
C ARG A 135 9.98 -10.21 8.88
N SER A 136 11.16 -10.71 9.26
CA SER A 136 12.42 -10.36 8.58
C SER A 136 12.31 -10.63 7.08
N PRO A 137 12.70 -9.68 6.20
CA PRO A 137 12.67 -9.88 4.77
C PRO A 137 13.50 -11.09 4.31
N ALA A 138 12.99 -11.79 3.31
CA ALA A 138 13.69 -12.86 2.61
C ALA A 138 13.71 -12.61 1.11
N VAL A 139 14.72 -13.14 0.43
CA VAL A 139 14.80 -13.09 -1.04
C VAL A 139 13.91 -14.17 -1.65
N VAL A 140 13.29 -13.88 -2.78
CA VAL A 140 12.72 -14.89 -3.67
C VAL A 140 13.89 -15.57 -4.40
N PRO A 141 14.12 -16.87 -4.21
CA PRO A 141 15.28 -17.54 -4.82
C PRO A 141 15.24 -17.47 -6.34
N TYR A 142 16.40 -17.23 -6.96
CA TYR A 142 16.60 -17.27 -8.40
C TYR A 142 15.79 -16.25 -9.22
N ALA A 143 15.26 -15.20 -8.57
CA ALA A 143 14.47 -14.17 -9.23
C ALA A 143 15.07 -12.77 -9.09
N SER A 144 15.03 -12.01 -10.19
CA SER A 144 15.52 -10.63 -10.27
C SER A 144 14.58 -9.77 -11.12
N THR A 145 14.57 -8.46 -10.87
CA THR A 145 13.73 -7.48 -11.58
C THR A 145 14.36 -6.09 -11.56
N SER A 146 14.24 -5.35 -12.65
CA SER A 146 14.58 -3.93 -12.73
C SER A 146 13.44 -3.00 -12.31
N PHE A 147 12.26 -3.55 -12.04
CA PHE A 147 11.05 -2.80 -11.75
C PHE A 147 10.23 -3.40 -10.61
N ARG A 148 9.14 -2.72 -10.23
CA ARG A 148 8.22 -3.22 -9.21
C ARG A 148 7.66 -4.61 -9.62
N PRO A 149 7.83 -5.66 -8.79
CA PRO A 149 7.17 -6.94 -9.05
C PRO A 149 5.66 -6.81 -8.87
N ALA A 150 4.88 -7.55 -9.65
CA ALA A 150 3.44 -7.72 -9.39
C ALA A 150 3.22 -8.89 -8.41
N LEU A 151 2.28 -8.74 -7.50
CA LEU A 151 1.92 -9.75 -6.51
C LEU A 151 0.41 -9.90 -6.48
N GLY A 152 -0.09 -11.13 -6.42
CA GLY A 152 -1.51 -11.44 -6.32
C GLY A 152 -1.73 -12.79 -5.66
N SER A 153 -2.93 -13.00 -5.14
CA SER A 153 -3.36 -14.30 -4.64
C SER A 153 -3.83 -15.18 -5.81
N SER A 154 -3.42 -16.44 -5.83
CA SER A 154 -3.87 -17.41 -6.84
C SER A 154 -5.24 -18.03 -6.51
N TYR A 155 -5.71 -17.84 -5.28
CA TYR A 155 -7.00 -18.29 -4.78
C TYR A 155 -7.66 -17.13 -4.02
N PRO A 156 -9.00 -17.04 -4.03
CA PRO A 156 -9.70 -16.11 -3.16
C PRO A 156 -9.39 -16.41 -1.69
N ASP A 157 -9.32 -15.33 -0.90
CA ASP A 157 -9.23 -15.37 0.56
C ASP A 157 -10.56 -15.79 1.22
#